data_AF-A0A0E2NTK4-F1
#
_entry.id   AF-A0A0E2NTK4-F1
#
_cell.length_a   1.000
_cell.length_b   1.000
_cell.length_c   1.000
_cell.angle_alpha   90.00
_cell.angle_beta   90.00
_cell.angle_gamma   90.00
#
_symmetry.space_group_name_H-M   'P 1'
#
loop_
_entity.id
_entity.type
_entity.pdbx_description
1 polymer ?
#
loop_
_entity_poly.entity_id
_entity_poly.type
_entity_poly.pdbx_seq_one_letter_code
_entity_poly.pdbx_strand_id
1 'polypeptide(L)'
;MSTRERSGCPISLSLELLGDRWTLLIIRDMIFAGKRHFREFLLSGEGISSRTLAERLQTLQDEGIVTRSDDPTHKLKAIYKLTEAGIDLLPVLATLGAWGSKYRNADDKLARIADELARGGEAALEQIKKKLRAEHVG
;
A
#
# COMPACT_ATOMS: atom_id res chain seq x y z
N MET A 1 19.90 -1.66 17.19
CA MET A 1 21.16 -2.44 17.18
C MET A 1 21.01 -3.62 16.22
N SER A 2 21.82 -3.60 15.16
CA SER A 2 22.11 -4.64 14.15
C SER A 2 20.96 -5.41 13.50
N THR A 3 20.61 -4.98 12.29
CA THR A 3 20.68 -5.89 11.15
C THR A 3 21.60 -5.27 10.12
N ARG A 4 22.83 -5.80 10.03
CA ARG A 4 23.61 -5.73 8.79
C ARG A 4 22.64 -6.02 7.64
N GLU A 5 22.71 -5.28 6.55
CA GLU A 5 22.09 -5.66 5.28
C GLU A 5 22.43 -7.14 5.06
N ARG A 6 21.47 -8.05 5.34
CA ARG A 6 21.77 -9.49 5.45
C ARG A 6 22.16 -10.05 4.08
N SER A 7 21.74 -9.34 3.03
CA SER A 7 22.30 -9.37 1.69
C SER A 7 21.99 -8.04 0.99
N GLY A 8 22.87 -7.54 0.11
CA GLY A 8 22.57 -6.42 -0.79
C GLY A 8 21.58 -6.79 -1.92
N CYS A 9 20.82 -7.87 -1.76
CA CYS A 9 19.85 -8.32 -2.74
C CYS A 9 18.61 -7.42 -2.69
N PRO A 10 18.21 -6.78 -3.81
CA PRO A 10 17.05 -5.89 -3.83
C PRO A 10 15.75 -6.55 -3.37
N ILE A 11 15.59 -7.87 -3.63
CA ILE A 11 14.43 -8.64 -3.18
C ILE A 11 14.44 -8.78 -1.65
N SER A 12 15.60 -9.11 -1.06
CA SER A 12 15.74 -9.23 0.40
C SER A 12 15.42 -7.91 1.08
N LEU A 13 15.97 -6.80 0.59
CA LEU A 13 15.71 -5.46 1.11
C LEU A 13 14.23 -5.09 0.99
N SER A 14 13.60 -5.40 -0.14
CA SER A 14 12.15 -5.19 -0.32
C SER A 14 11.33 -6.00 0.69
N LEU A 15 11.73 -7.22 1.01
CA LEU A 15 11.03 -8.08 1.98
C LEU A 15 11.19 -7.63 3.42
N GLU A 16 12.27 -6.91 3.76
CA GLU A 16 12.44 -6.32 5.10
C GLU A 16 11.35 -5.27 5.39
N LEU A 17 10.87 -4.58 4.35
CA LEU A 17 9.77 -3.60 4.42
C LEU A 17 8.40 -4.21 4.12
N LEU A 18 8.27 -4.92 3.00
CA LEU A 18 6.97 -5.36 2.45
C LEU A 18 6.55 -6.75 2.97
N GLY A 19 7.45 -7.49 3.61
CA GLY A 19 7.27 -8.90 3.95
C GLY A 19 6.36 -9.18 5.15
N ASP A 20 5.78 -8.15 5.76
CA ASP A 20 4.76 -8.33 6.80
C ASP A 20 3.33 -8.38 6.22
N ARG A 21 2.39 -8.90 7.02
CA ARG A 21 0.99 -9.11 6.62
C ARG A 21 0.25 -7.81 6.25
N TRP A 22 0.65 -6.67 6.80
CA TRP A 22 -0.17 -5.46 6.83
C TRP A 22 0.29 -4.38 5.86
N THR A 23 1.60 -4.27 5.62
CA THR A 23 2.16 -3.18 4.80
C THR A 23 1.49 -3.07 3.43
N LEU A 24 1.43 -4.17 2.67
CA LEU A 24 0.78 -4.16 1.34
C LEU A 24 -0.75 -3.98 1.43
N LEU A 25 -1.40 -4.35 2.53
CA LEU A 25 -2.83 -4.10 2.73
C LEU A 25 -3.13 -2.63 2.98
N ILE A 26 -2.28 -1.94 3.75
CA ILE A 26 -2.38 -0.49 3.96
C ILE A 26 -2.23 0.23 2.62
N ILE A 27 -1.20 -0.12 1.83
CA ILE A 27 -0.95 0.50 0.53
C ILE A 27 -2.10 0.21 -0.45
N ARG A 28 -2.60 -1.04 -0.48
CA ARG A 28 -3.81 -1.40 -1.25
C ARG A 28 -4.98 -0.50 -0.89
N ASP A 29 -5.23 -0.29 0.39
CA ASP A 29 -6.34 0.53 0.86
C ASP A 29 -6.18 2.01 0.51
N MET A 30 -4.95 2.53 0.54
CA MET A 30 -4.67 3.89 0.05
C MET A 30 -4.96 4.02 -1.45
N ILE A 31 -4.51 3.05 -2.25
CA ILE A 31 -4.62 3.08 -3.71
C ILE A 31 -6.05 2.88 -4.20
N PHE A 32 -6.75 1.86 -3.70
CA PHE A 32 -8.03 1.42 -4.28
C PHE A 32 -9.25 1.90 -3.50
N ALA A 33 -9.11 2.12 -2.19
CA ALA A 33 -10.18 2.63 -1.35
C ALA A 33 -10.00 4.10 -0.98
N GLY A 34 -8.88 4.75 -1.38
CA GLY A 34 -8.62 6.15 -1.11
C GLY A 34 -8.47 6.48 0.37
N LYS A 35 -8.12 5.49 1.22
CA LYS A 35 -7.99 5.69 2.67
C LYS A 35 -6.77 6.54 2.97
N ARG A 36 -6.94 7.55 3.82
CA ARG A 36 -5.89 8.54 4.14
C ARG A 36 -5.81 8.89 5.61
N HIS A 37 -6.76 8.44 6.42
CA HIS A 37 -6.81 8.68 7.85
C HIS A 37 -6.69 7.40 8.65
N PHE A 38 -6.05 7.50 9.82
CA PHE A 38 -5.83 6.37 10.73
C PHE A 38 -7.11 5.54 10.99
N ARG A 39 -8.24 6.23 11.27
CA ARG A 39 -9.51 5.58 11.55
C ARG A 39 -10.07 4.81 10.36
N GLU A 40 -9.81 5.26 9.13
CA GLU A 40 -10.29 4.56 7.94
C GLU A 40 -9.60 3.21 7.78
N PHE A 41 -8.28 3.15 8.03
CA PHE A 41 -7.51 1.91 8.02
C PHE A 41 -7.93 0.95 9.14
N LEU A 42 -8.28 1.46 10.33
CA LEU A 42 -8.82 0.63 11.41
C LEU A 42 -10.14 -0.05 11.05
N LEU A 43 -10.93 0.59 10.18
CA LEU A 43 -12.22 0.07 9.72
C LEU A 43 -12.06 -0.86 8.50
N SER A 44 -10.83 -1.24 8.11
CA SER A 44 -10.60 -2.26 7.08
C SER A 44 -11.05 -3.65 7.55
N GLY A 45 -11.54 -4.46 6.60
CA GLY A 45 -12.17 -5.75 6.90
C GLY A 45 -11.23 -6.78 7.51
N GLU A 46 -9.91 -6.64 7.32
CA GLU A 46 -8.91 -7.57 7.84
C GLU A 46 -8.59 -7.37 9.33
N GLY A 47 -9.11 -6.32 9.97
CA GLY A 47 -9.06 -6.17 11.43
C GLY A 47 -7.66 -5.89 12.00
N ILE A 48 -6.91 -4.96 11.40
CA ILE A 48 -5.61 -4.53 11.93
C ILE A 48 -5.77 -3.90 13.33
N SER A 49 -4.90 -4.27 14.28
CA SER A 49 -4.91 -3.63 15.60
C SER A 49 -4.39 -2.19 15.53
N SER A 50 -4.88 -1.31 16.41
CA SER A 50 -4.40 0.08 16.50
C SER A 50 -2.90 0.19 16.71
N ARG A 51 -2.33 -0.64 17.60
CA ARG A 51 -0.88 -0.69 17.84
C ARG A 51 -0.12 -1.05 16.56
N THR A 52 -0.53 -2.13 15.90
CA THR A 52 0.14 -2.59 14.67
C THR A 52 0.01 -1.60 13.53
N LEU A 53 -1.16 -0.95 13.38
CA LEU A 53 -1.36 0.08 12.37
C LEU A 53 -0.44 1.28 12.61
N ALA A 54 -0.33 1.75 13.85
CA ALA A 54 0.55 2.86 14.21
C ALA A 54 2.02 2.53 13.90
N GLU A 55 2.47 1.34 14.30
CA GLU A 55 3.84 0.86 14.01
C GLU A 55 4.12 0.79 12.51
N ARG A 56 3.17 0.29 11.71
CA ARG A 56 3.35 0.16 10.25
C ARG A 56 3.32 1.50 9.53
N LEU A 57 2.43 2.41 9.91
CA LEU A 57 2.41 3.75 9.35
C LEU A 57 3.68 4.52 9.69
N GLN A 58 4.23 4.36 10.90
CA GLN A 58 5.53 4.94 11.25
C GLN A 58 6.64 4.34 10.40
N THR A 59 6.70 3.01 10.27
CA THR A 59 7.71 2.34 9.41
C THR A 59 7.63 2.84 7.97
N LEU A 60 6.43 2.93 7.40
CA LEU A 60 6.24 3.43 6.03
C LEU A 60 6.63 4.91 5.87
N GLN A 61 6.51 5.70 6.93
CA GLN A 61 6.97 7.08 6.95
C GLN A 61 8.50 7.14 6.98
N ASP A 62 9.13 6.38 7.86
CA ASP A 62 10.58 6.34 8.03
C ASP A 62 11.29 5.84 6.76
N GLU A 63 10.67 4.90 6.05
CA GLU A 63 11.14 4.35 4.76
C GLU A 63 10.74 5.20 3.55
N GLY A 64 10.07 6.35 3.76
CA GLY A 64 9.71 7.27 2.68
C GLY A 64 8.66 6.75 1.70
N ILE A 65 7.84 5.78 2.10
CA ILE A 65 6.72 5.23 1.30
C ILE A 65 5.45 6.09 1.45
N VAL A 66 5.27 6.67 2.64
CA VAL A 66 4.18 7.60 2.91
C VAL A 66 4.68 8.87 3.59
N THR A 67 3.97 9.97 3.38
CA THR A 67 4.10 11.19 4.18
C THR A 67 2.93 11.30 5.14
N ARG A 68 3.14 12.01 6.25
CA ARG A 68 2.12 12.35 7.24
C ARG A 68 2.10 13.87 7.41
N SER A 69 0.94 14.48 7.24
CA SER A 69 0.70 15.89 7.55
C SER A 69 -0.54 16.04 8.42
N ASP A 70 -0.65 17.17 9.11
CA ASP A 70 -1.91 17.48 9.81
C ASP A 70 -3.01 17.78 8.79
N ASP A 71 -4.25 17.44 9.15
CA ASP A 71 -5.43 17.71 8.35
C ASP A 71 -5.85 19.18 8.52
N PRO A 72 -5.88 19.99 7.43
CA PRO A 72 -6.24 21.40 7.53
C PRO A 72 -7.69 21.63 7.98
N THR A 73 -8.56 20.63 7.78
CA THR A 73 -9.98 20.70 8.16
C THR A 73 -10.23 20.26 9.60
N HIS A 74 -9.29 19.54 10.23
CA HIS A 74 -9.49 18.96 11.56
C HIS A 74 -8.16 18.77 12.30
N LYS A 75 -7.86 19.68 13.25
CA LYS A 75 -6.56 19.76 13.96
C LYS A 75 -6.04 18.48 14.61
N LEU A 76 -6.91 17.54 14.98
CA LEU A 76 -6.51 16.28 15.61
C LEU A 76 -6.34 15.10 14.63
N LYS A 77 -6.59 15.32 13.34
CA LYS A 77 -6.45 14.29 12.31
C LYS A 77 -5.13 14.49 11.57
N ALA A 78 -4.50 13.37 11.25
CA ALA A 78 -3.43 13.32 10.27
C ALA A 78 -3.98 12.81 8.94
N ILE A 79 -3.40 13.30 7.85
CA ILE A 79 -3.56 12.78 6.50
C ILE A 79 -2.26 12.07 6.13
N TYR A 80 -2.40 10.82 5.71
CA TYR A 80 -1.33 10.04 5.10
C TYR A 80 -1.44 10.16 3.58
N LYS A 81 -0.31 10.34 2.89
CA LYS A 81 -0.23 10.36 1.43
C LYS A 81 0.87 9.44 0.95
N LEU A 82 0.66 8.73 -0.16
CA LEU A 82 1.72 7.98 -0.82
C LEU A 82 2.80 8.93 -1.35
N THR A 83 4.05 8.52 -1.30
CA THR A 83 5.12 9.14 -2.09
C THR A 83 5.16 8.50 -3.48
N GLU A 84 6.04 8.98 -4.37
CA GLU A 84 6.31 8.30 -5.64
C GLU A 84 6.71 6.83 -5.41
N ALA A 85 7.56 6.55 -4.43
CA ALA A 85 7.96 5.19 -4.07
C ALA A 85 6.76 4.32 -3.64
N GLY A 86 5.80 4.89 -2.89
CA GLY A 86 4.58 4.18 -2.53
C GLY A 86 3.63 3.95 -3.71
N ILE A 87 3.54 4.89 -4.65
CA ILE A 87 2.74 4.74 -5.88
C ILE A 87 3.34 3.65 -6.78
N ASP A 88 4.67 3.54 -6.83
CA ASP A 88 5.37 2.54 -7.63
C ASP A 88 5.23 1.10 -7.11
N LEU A 89 4.57 0.88 -5.96
CA LEU A 89 4.15 -0.44 -5.49
C LEU A 89 2.87 -0.95 -6.16
N LEU A 90 2.18 -0.13 -6.96
CA LEU A 90 0.97 -0.54 -7.69
C LEU A 90 1.18 -1.80 -8.56
N PRO A 91 2.24 -1.93 -9.38
CA PRO A 91 2.46 -3.14 -10.19
C PRO A 91 2.70 -4.39 -9.34
N VAL A 92 3.31 -4.23 -8.15
CA VAL A 92 3.51 -5.33 -7.18
C VAL A 92 2.16 -5.83 -6.69
N LEU A 93 1.25 -4.91 -6.31
CA LEU A 93 -0.11 -5.27 -5.89
C LEU A 93 -0.92 -5.91 -7.01
N ALA A 94 -0.82 -5.42 -8.25
CA ALA A 94 -1.50 -6.01 -9.40
C ALA A 94 -1.06 -7.46 -9.64
N THR A 95 0.26 -7.70 -9.62
CA THR A 95 0.84 -9.04 -9.82
C THR A 95 0.46 -9.97 -8.66
N LEU A 96 0.56 -9.49 -7.42
CA LEU A 96 0.19 -10.25 -6.23
C LEU A 96 -1.29 -10.60 -6.21
N GLY A 97 -2.16 -9.68 -6.64
CA GLY A 97 -3.59 -9.89 -6.78
C GLY A 97 -3.92 -11.00 -7.78
N ALA A 98 -3.37 -10.95 -8.99
CA ALA A 98 -3.58 -11.98 -10.01
C ALA A 98 -3.02 -13.34 -9.58
N TRP A 99 -1.87 -13.38 -8.91
CA TRP A 99 -1.35 -14.61 -8.32
C TRP A 99 -2.32 -15.17 -7.26
N GLY A 100 -2.86 -14.30 -6.39
CA GLY A 100 -3.86 -14.65 -5.39
C GLY A 100 -5.15 -15.21 -6.01
N SER A 101 -5.65 -14.56 -7.06
CA SER A 101 -6.82 -15.01 -7.85
C SER A 101 -6.64 -16.44 -8.35
N LYS A 102 -5.44 -16.77 -8.86
CA LYS A 102 -5.16 -18.09 -9.46
C LYS A 102 -4.93 -19.21 -8.44
N TYR A 103 -4.29 -18.92 -7.31
CA TYR A 103 -3.76 -19.97 -6.41
C TYR A 103 -4.38 -19.98 -5.02
N ARG A 104 -5.30 -19.07 -4.71
CA ARG A 104 -6.01 -18.99 -3.43
C ARG A 104 -7.52 -19.05 -3.66
N ASN A 105 -8.26 -19.39 -2.60
CA ASN A 105 -9.72 -19.36 -2.61
C ASN A 105 -10.21 -17.91 -2.44
N ALA A 106 -10.03 -17.11 -3.48
CA ALA A 106 -10.48 -15.72 -3.52
C ALA A 106 -11.98 -15.65 -3.82
N ASP A 107 -12.63 -14.60 -3.33
CA ASP A 107 -13.99 -14.25 -3.76
C ASP A 107 -14.01 -13.95 -5.27
N ASP A 108 -15.00 -14.49 -5.99
CA ASP A 108 -15.09 -14.39 -7.45
C ASP A 108 -15.08 -12.94 -7.96
N LYS A 109 -15.70 -12.01 -7.22
CA LYS A 109 -15.75 -10.61 -7.63
C LYS A 109 -14.38 -9.96 -7.47
N LEU A 110 -13.70 -10.23 -6.35
CA LEU A 110 -12.36 -9.69 -6.10
C LEU A 110 -11.32 -10.30 -7.05
N ALA A 111 -11.43 -11.59 -7.36
CA ALA A 111 -10.60 -12.29 -8.34
C ALA A 111 -10.66 -11.61 -9.71
N ARG A 112 -11.88 -11.33 -10.21
CA ARG A 112 -12.08 -10.64 -11.50
C ARG A 112 -11.43 -9.26 -11.53
N ILE A 113 -11.59 -8.47 -10.47
CA ILE A 113 -10.98 -7.13 -10.38
C ILE A 113 -9.45 -7.23 -10.46
N ALA A 114 -8.86 -8.19 -9.73
CA ALA A 114 -7.41 -8.40 -9.76
C ALA A 114 -6.91 -8.83 -11.15
N ASP A 115 -7.65 -9.73 -11.81
CA ASP A 115 -7.31 -10.22 -13.15
C ASP A 115 -7.50 -9.14 -14.22
N GLU A 116 -8.49 -8.26 -14.10
CA GLU A 116 -8.68 -7.11 -14.97
C GLU A 116 -7.55 -6.09 -14.81
N LEU A 117 -7.17 -5.77 -13.57
CA LEU A 117 -6.05 -4.88 -13.30
C LEU A 117 -4.74 -5.42 -13.90
N ALA A 118 -4.47 -6.71 -13.73
CA ALA A 118 -3.27 -7.34 -14.29
C ALA A 118 -3.30 -7.41 -15.82
N ARG A 119 -4.46 -7.73 -16.44
CA ARG A 119 -4.62 -7.75 -17.91
C ARG A 119 -4.53 -6.37 -18.55
N GLY A 120 -4.88 -5.31 -17.82
CA GLY A 120 -4.75 -3.93 -18.28
C GLY A 120 -3.31 -3.53 -18.62
N GLY A 121 -2.32 -4.25 -18.09
CA GLY A 121 -0.91 -4.06 -18.40
C GLY A 121 -0.39 -2.67 -18.03
N GLU A 122 0.75 -2.31 -18.61
CA GLU A 122 1.48 -1.08 -18.25
C GLU A 122 0.65 0.19 -18.47
N ALA A 123 -0.11 0.28 -19.57
CA ALA A 123 -0.92 1.46 -19.88
C ALA A 123 -2.00 1.73 -18.82
N ALA A 124 -2.69 0.69 -18.33
CA ALA A 124 -3.69 0.85 -17.27
C ALA A 124 -3.04 1.25 -15.94
N LEU A 125 -1.90 0.63 -15.60
CA LEU A 125 -1.16 0.96 -14.38
C LEU A 125 -0.68 2.42 -14.41
N GLU A 126 -0.13 2.91 -15.52
CA GLU A 126 0.32 4.30 -15.63
C GLU A 126 -0.83 5.30 -15.54
N GLN A 127 -2.01 4.98 -16.07
CA GLN A 127 -3.19 5.83 -15.89
C GLN A 127 -3.61 5.93 -14.41
N ILE A 128 -3.57 4.82 -13.68
CA ILE A 128 -3.83 4.81 -12.24
C ILE A 128 -2.75 5.59 -11.48
N LYS A 129 -1.46 5.35 -11.78
CA LYS A 129 -0.36 6.11 -11.16
C LYS A 129 -0.50 7.60 -11.40
N LYS A 130 -0.83 8.04 -12.62
CA LYS A 130 -1.08 9.46 -12.93
C LYS A 130 -2.15 10.07 -12.04
N LYS A 131 -3.25 9.35 -11.80
CA LYS A 131 -4.30 9.78 -10.87
C LYS A 131 -3.78 9.86 -9.43
N LEU A 132 -3.05 8.84 -8.98
CA LEU A 132 -2.48 8.80 -7.63
C LEU A 132 -1.49 9.95 -7.40
N ARG A 133 -0.62 10.25 -8.37
CA ARG A 133 0.34 11.38 -8.29
C ARG A 133 -0.39 12.71 -8.09
N ALA A 134 -1.43 12.96 -8.87
CA ALA A 134 -2.25 14.16 -8.74
C ALA A 134 -2.94 14.28 -7.37
N GLU A 135 -3.28 13.16 -6.73
CA GLU A 135 -3.94 13.14 -5.42
C GLU A 135 -2.97 13.22 -4.22
N HIS A 136 -1.81 12.59 -4.34
CA HIS A 136 -0.91 12.33 -3.23
C HIS A 136 0.35 13.21 -3.24
N VAL A 137 0.91 13.50 -4.41
CA VAL A 137 2.21 14.17 -4.55
C VAL A 137 2.02 15.66 -4.85
N GLY A 138 1.03 16.01 -5.66
CA GLY A 138 0.74 17.40 -6.05
C GLY A 138 1.62 17.87 -7.20
#